data_AF-I8AEI9-F1
#
_entry.id   AF-I8AEI9-F1
#
_cell.length_a   1.000
_cell.length_b   1.000
_cell.length_c   1.000
_cell.angle_alpha   90.00
_cell.angle_beta   90.00
_cell.angle_gamma   90.00
#
_symmetry.space_group_name_H-M   'P 1'
#
loop_
_entity.id
_entity.type
_entity.pdbx_description
1 polymer ?
#
loop_
_entity_poly.entity_id
_entity_poly.type
_entity_poly.pdbx_seq_one_letter_code
_entity_poly.pdbx_strand_id
1 'polypeptide(L)' 'MLKILQIILSIIVASFGVYGLVTGDFKFQSYMQLFLGFTMLVVGLREYQKGHKGYFWLSIVVSLFILSVSIESFLV' A
#
# COMPACT_ATOMS: atom_id res chain seq x y z
N MET A 1 14.75 9.46 -3.88
CA MET A 1 13.61 9.25 -4.81
C MET A 1 12.48 8.39 -4.21
N LEU A 2 12.73 7.20 -3.65
CA LEU A 2 11.69 6.36 -3.01
C LEU A 2 10.87 7.08 -1.91
N LYS A 3 11.45 8.10 -1.26
CA LYS A 3 10.75 9.03 -0.33
C LYS A 3 9.57 9.74 -0.99
N ILE A 4 9.77 10.30 -2.18
CA ILE A 4 8.75 11.05 -2.91
C ILE A 4 7.62 10.10 -3.35
N LEU A 5 8.00 8.91 -3.85
CA LEU A 5 7.02 7.91 -4.28
C LEU A 5 6.09 7.49 -3.13
N GLN A 6 6.62 7.25 -1.93
CA GLN A 6 5.77 6.94 -0.76
C GLN A 6 4.88 8.11 -0.37
N ILE A 7 5.38 9.36 -0.43
CA ILE A 7 4.56 10.52 -0.07
C ILE A 7 3.35 10.61 -1.02
N ILE A 8 3.57 10.45 -2.32
CA ILE A 8 2.50 10.44 -3.32
C ILE A 8 1.51 9.29 -3.04
N LEU A 9 2.02 8.08 -2.81
CA LEU A 9 1.22 6.90 -2.47
C LEU A 9 0.39 7.10 -1.19
N SER A 10 0.98 7.63 -0.12
CA SER A 10 0.28 7.91 1.14
C SER A 10 -0.78 8.98 0.98
N ILE A 11 -0.55 10.02 0.16
CA ILE A 11 -1.56 11.04 -0.13
C ILE A 11 -2.76 10.42 -0.87
N ILE A 12 -2.51 9.53 -1.84
CA ILE A 12 -3.57 8.83 -2.56
C ILE A 12 -4.38 7.92 -1.62
N VAL A 13 -3.70 7.12 -0.78
CA VAL A 13 -4.36 6.25 0.21
C VAL A 13 -5.20 7.06 1.19
N ALA A 14 -4.65 8.16 1.73
CA ALA A 14 -5.37 9.03 2.66
C ALA A 14 -6.60 9.68 1.99
N SER A 15 -6.47 10.11 0.73
CA SER A 15 -7.58 10.70 -0.03
C SER A 15 -8.69 9.67 -0.26
N PHE A 16 -8.35 8.42 -0.59
CA PHE A 16 -9.31 7.33 -0.70
C PHE A 16 -9.97 6.99 0.63
N GLY A 17 -9.22 7.01 1.75
CA GLY A 17 -9.77 6.78 3.08
C GLY A 17 -10.76 7.85 3.51
N VAL A 18 -10.43 9.13 3.29
CA VAL A 18 -11.34 10.25 3.53
C VAL A 18 -12.56 10.14 2.62
N TYR A 19 -12.37 9.81 1.35
CA TYR A 19 -13.48 9.63 0.41
C TYR A 19 -14.42 8.49 0.83
N GLY A 20 -13.88 7.31 1.18
CA GLY A 20 -14.69 6.18 1.65
C GLY A 20 -15.46 6.49 2.93
N LEU A 21 -14.84 7.20 3.88
CA LEU A 21 -15.50 7.62 5.13
C LEU A 21 -16.61 8.66 4.91
N VAL A 22 -16.39 9.62 4.02
CA VAL A 22 -17.36 10.69 3.75
C VAL A 22 -18.53 10.18 2.91
N THR A 23 -18.25 9.36 1.90
CA THR A 23 -19.26 8.88 0.95
C THR A 23 -19.99 7.64 1.46
N GLY A 24 -19.43 6.90 2.43
CA GLY A 24 -19.97 5.63 2.91
C GLY A 24 -19.85 4.48 1.92
N ASP A 25 -19.40 4.76 0.69
CA ASP A 25 -19.18 3.80 -0.37
C ASP A 25 -17.73 3.29 -0.36
N PHE A 26 -17.58 2.05 0.09
CA PHE A 26 -16.30 1.34 0.12
C PHE A 26 -15.95 0.66 -1.22
N LYS A 27 -16.60 1.04 -2.33
CA LYS A 27 -16.29 0.49 -3.67
C LYS A 27 -14.83 0.75 -4.09
N PHE A 28 -14.21 1.76 -3.50
CA PHE A 28 -12.79 2.07 -3.72
C PHE A 28 -11.84 1.46 -2.69
N GLN A 29 -12.35 0.63 -1.77
CA GLN A 29 -11.54 -0.01 -0.74
C GLN A 29 -10.49 -0.95 -1.32
N SER A 30 -10.82 -1.68 -2.40
CA SER A 30 -9.87 -2.53 -3.12
C SER A 30 -8.76 -1.67 -3.79
N TYR A 31 -9.10 -0.50 -4.33
CA TYR A 31 -8.09 0.46 -4.79
C TYR A 31 -7.22 0.96 -3.63
N MET A 32 -7.81 1.24 -2.47
CA MET A 32 -7.05 1.67 -1.28
C MET A 32 -6.08 0.58 -0.81
N GLN A 33 -6.51 -0.69 -0.77
CA GLN A 33 -5.67 -1.84 -0.43
C GLN A 33 -4.54 -2.06 -1.44
N LEU A 34 -4.80 -1.88 -2.74
CA LEU A 34 -3.75 -1.91 -3.78
C LEU A 34 -2.66 -0.86 -3.51
N PHE A 35 -3.05 0.41 -3.31
CA PHE A 35 -2.10 1.49 -3.03
C PHE A 35 -1.37 1.28 -1.69
N LEU A 36 -2.02 0.69 -0.69
CA LEU A 36 -1.38 0.27 0.56
C LEU A 36 -0.29 -0.80 0.33
N GLY A 37 -0.59 -1.81 -0.49
CA GLY A 37 0.37 -2.84 -0.89
C GLY A 37 1.61 -2.23 -1.55
N PHE A 38 1.42 -1.32 -2.50
CA PHE A 38 2.53 -0.57 -3.12
C PHE A 38 3.31 0.28 -2.11
N THR A 39 2.62 0.92 -1.16
CA THR A 39 3.26 1.71 -0.10
C THR A 39 4.19 0.85 0.74
N MET A 40 3.76 -0.36 1.11
CA MET A 40 4.59 -1.32 1.84
C MET A 40 5.79 -1.83 1.04
N LEU A 41 5.64 -2.01 -0.27
CA LEU A 41 6.76 -2.33 -1.16
C LEU A 41 7.81 -1.20 -1.16
N VAL A 42 7.36 0.05 -1.27
CA VAL A 42 8.23 1.24 -1.25
C VAL A 42 8.92 1.42 0.11
N VAL A 43 8.24 1.13 1.22
CA VAL A 43 8.83 1.14 2.58
C VAL A 43 9.90 0.05 2.71
N GLY A 44 9.61 -1.17 2.25
CA GLY A 44 10.57 -2.26 2.20
C GLY A 44 11.84 -1.90 1.44
N LEU A 45 11.67 -1.42 0.20
CA LEU A 45 12.76 -0.95 -0.67
C LEU A 45 13.59 0.15 0.00
N ARG A 46 12.97 1.01 0.81
CA ARG A 46 13.68 2.07 1.52
C ARG A 46 14.49 1.55 2.70
N GLU A 47 13.97 0.59 3.46
CA GLU A 47 14.75 -0.05 4.53
C GLU A 47 15.87 -0.92 3.97
N TYR A 48 15.68 -1.51 2.79
CA TYR A 48 16.77 -2.16 2.05
C TYR A 48 17.89 -1.18 1.72
N GLN A 49 17.56 0.01 1.21
CA GLN A 49 18.54 1.07 0.95
C GLN A 49 19.26 1.58 2.20
N LYS A 50 18.64 1.48 3.38
CA LYS A 50 19.25 1.83 4.67
C LYS A 50 20.15 0.73 5.25
N GLY A 51 20.26 -0.42 4.60
CA GLY A 51 21.11 -1.53 5.04
C GLY A 51 20.39 -2.60 5.88
N HIS A 52 19.11 -2.43 6.18
CA HIS A 52 18.32 -3.43 6.93
C HIS A 52 17.75 -4.49 5.98
N LYS A 53 18.57 -5.48 5.64
CA LYS A 53 18.19 -6.60 4.76
C LYS A 53 17.03 -7.45 5.31
N GLY A 54 16.88 -7.56 6.62
CA GLY A 54 15.82 -8.37 7.24
C GLY A 54 14.41 -7.78 7.06
N TYR A 55 14.28 -6.45 7.20
CA TYR A 55 12.98 -5.76 7.06
C TYR A 55 12.49 -5.72 5.61
N PHE A 56 13.40 -5.72 4.64
CA PHE A 56 13.06 -5.76 3.22
C PHE A 56 12.24 -7.00 2.85
N TRP A 57 12.67 -8.18 3.30
CA TRP A 57 12.02 -9.44 2.96
C TRP A 57 10.62 -9.53 3.56
N LEU A 58 10.48 -9.14 4.83
CA LEU A 58 9.17 -9.05 5.50
C LEU A 58 8.24 -8.09 4.76
N SER A 59 8.73 -6.91 4.39
CA SER A 59 7.91 -5.90 3.70
C SER A 59 7.49 -6.35 2.29
N ILE A 60 8.31 -7.15 1.59
CA ILE A 60 7.93 -7.78 0.31
C ILE A 60 6.83 -8.82 0.51
N VAL A 61 6.98 -9.71 1.49
CA VAL A 61 5.99 -10.76 1.77
C VAL A 61 4.64 -10.15 2.14
N VAL A 62 4.65 -9.14 3.03
CA VAL A 62 3.42 -8.45 3.43
C VAL A 62 2.81 -7.68 2.26
N SER A 63 3.62 -7.04 1.41
CA SER A 63 3.11 -6.37 0.22
C SER A 63 2.43 -7.34 -0.75
N LEU A 64 3.05 -8.49 -1.04
CA LEU A 64 2.45 -9.55 -1.85
C LEU A 64 1.12 -10.05 -1.27
N PHE A 65 1.07 -10.26 0.03
CA PHE A 65 -0.15 -10.69 0.72
C PHE A 65 -1.27 -9.66 0.57
N ILE A 66 -0.98 -8.37 0.79
CA ILE A 66 -1.96 -7.28 0.64
C ILE A 66 -2.44 -7.17 -0.82
N LEU A 67 -1.55 -7.33 -1.80
CA LEU A 67 -1.92 -7.32 -3.21
C LEU A 67 -2.85 -8.50 -3.55
N SER A 68 -2.57 -9.71 -3.05
CA SER A 68 -3.45 -10.88 -3.22
C SER A 68 -4.83 -10.66 -2.60
N VAL A 69 -4.89 -10.14 -1.37
CA VAL A 69 -6.17 -9.81 -0.69
C VAL A 69 -6.94 -8.74 -1.46
N SER A 70 -6.23 -7.79 -2.07
CA SER A 70 -6.86 -6.74 -2.85
C SER A 70 -7.51 -7.25 -4.14
N ILE A 71 -6.90 -8.25 -4.79
CA ILE A 71 -7.48 -8.91 -5.97
C ILE A 71 -8.75 -9.68 -5.58
N GLU A 72 -8.74 -10.39 -4.45
CA GLU A 72 -9.96 -11.03 -3.92
C GLU A 72 -11.05 -10.01 -3.61
N SER A 73 -10.70 -8.88 -2.99
CA SER A 73 -11.65 -7.80 -2.69
C SER A 73 -12.17 -7.08 -3.93
N PHE A 74 -11.63 -7.33 -5.11
CA PHE A 74 -12.17 -6.86 -6.38
C PHE A 74 -13.08 -7.90 -7.05
N LEU A 75 -12.89 -9.19 -6.72
CA LEU A 75 -13.60 -10.32 -7.30
C LEU A 75 -14.86 -10.73 -6.51
N VAL A 76 -14.90 -10.45 -5.20
CA VAL A 76 -16.04 -10.64 -4.28
C VAL A 76 -16.97 -9.44 -4.32
#